data_AF-A4JW50-F1
#
_entry.id   AF-A4JW50-F1
#
_cell.length_a   1.000
_cell.length_b   1.000
_cell.length_c   1.000
_cell.angle_alpha   90.00
_cell.angle_beta   90.00
_cell.angle_gamma   90.00
#
_symmetry.space_group_name_H-M   'P 1'
#
loop_
_entity.id
_entity.type
_entity.pdbx_description
1 polymer ?
#
loop_
_entity_poly.entity_id
_entity_poly.type
_entity_poly.pdbx_seq_one_letter_code
_entity_poly.pdbx_strand_id
1 'polypeptide(L)'
;MVRVTPEQLATLREKANDSGVTVPEYLRACGLGRPTRSKMEAHIVNELRRLGGLQKHLFTEGGGVLSKEFAAVLVEIRAAIARVGE
;
A
#
# COMPACT_ATOMS: atom_id res chain seq x y z
N MET A 1 -3.32 16.71 -26.86
CA MET A 1 -2.62 17.55 -25.85
C MET A 1 -3.68 18.08 -24.89
N VAL A 2 -3.50 17.91 -23.58
CA VAL A 2 -4.41 18.48 -22.56
C VAL A 2 -3.83 19.80 -22.07
N ARG A 3 -4.62 20.87 -22.07
CA ARG A 3 -4.22 22.18 -21.55
C ARG A 3 -4.58 22.28 -20.08
N VAL A 4 -3.63 22.74 -19.27
CA VAL A 4 -3.79 22.92 -17.82
C VAL A 4 -3.15 24.23 -17.40
N THR A 5 -3.66 24.85 -16.33
CA THR A 5 -3.01 25.99 -15.69
C THR A 5 -1.74 25.55 -14.92
N PRO A 6 -0.84 26.48 -14.55
CA PRO A 6 0.32 26.16 -13.72
C PRO A 6 -0.06 25.50 -12.39
N GLU A 7 -1.15 25.95 -11.76
CA GLU A 7 -1.66 25.42 -10.48
C GLU A 7 -2.16 23.99 -10.65
N GLN A 8 -2.93 23.72 -11.71
CA GLN A 8 -3.38 22.37 -12.05
C GLN A 8 -2.18 21.44 -12.32
N LEU A 9 -1.15 21.94 -13.01
CA LEU A 9 0.06 21.16 -13.26
C LEU A 9 0.81 20.83 -11.96
N ALA A 10 0.87 21.76 -11.00
CA ALA A 10 1.47 21.52 -9.70
C ALA A 10 0.73 20.40 -8.94
N THR A 11 -0.60 20.47 -8.86
CA THR A 11 -1.42 19.42 -8.24
C THR A 11 -1.25 18.07 -8.92
N LEU A 12 -1.19 18.04 -10.27
CA LEU A 12 -0.97 16.79 -11.01
C LEU A 12 0.41 16.18 -10.73
N ARG A 13 1.44 17.02 -10.55
CA ARG A 13 2.79 16.56 -10.18
C ARG A 13 2.82 15.96 -8.78
N GLU A 14 2.18 16.61 -7.82
CA GLU A 14 2.05 16.11 -6.45
C GLU A 14 1.35 14.74 -6.43
N LYS A 15 0.16 14.64 -7.03
CA LYS A 15 -0.58 13.37 -7.07
C LYS A 15 0.15 12.25 -7.81
N ALA A 16 0.86 12.58 -8.90
CA ALA A 16 1.69 11.61 -9.61
C ALA A 16 2.87 11.14 -8.75
N ASN A 17 3.52 12.06 -8.03
CA ASN A 17 4.59 11.74 -7.10
C ASN A 17 4.11 10.84 -5.96
N ASP A 18 2.96 11.16 -5.36
CA ASP A 18 2.32 10.37 -4.31
C ASP A 18 1.96 8.97 -4.81
N SER A 19 1.44 8.88 -6.05
CA SER A 19 1.12 7.61 -6.72
C SER A 19 2.37 6.86 -7.22
N GLY A 20 3.54 7.51 -7.16
CA GLY A 20 4.81 6.95 -7.58
C GLY A 20 5.05 6.78 -9.06
N VAL A 21 4.29 7.49 -9.89
CA VAL A 21 4.34 7.38 -11.35
C VAL A 21 4.62 8.74 -11.98
N THR A 22 4.84 8.76 -13.30
CA THR A 22 4.99 10.03 -14.04
C THR A 22 3.63 10.72 -14.23
N VAL A 23 3.62 12.05 -14.42
CA VAL A 23 2.37 12.80 -14.68
C VAL A 23 1.57 12.24 -15.87
N PRO A 24 2.16 11.91 -17.04
CA PRO A 24 1.41 11.31 -18.14
C PRO A 24 0.82 9.94 -17.80
N GLU A 25 1.52 9.14 -16.98
CA GLU A 25 1.05 7.84 -16.55
C GLU A 25 -0.11 7.95 -15.55
N TYR A 26 0.01 8.85 -14.58
CA TYR A 26 -1.08 9.20 -13.66
C TYR A 26 -2.34 9.63 -14.43
N LEU A 27 -2.19 10.55 -15.38
CA LEU A 27 -3.31 11.02 -16.21
C LEU A 27 -3.93 9.90 -17.06
N ARG A 28 -3.12 8.99 -17.62
CA ARG A 28 -3.63 7.82 -18.34
C ARG A 28 -4.40 6.88 -17.41
N ALA A 29 -3.91 6.66 -16.20
CA ALA A 29 -4.59 5.81 -15.22
C ALA A 29 -5.96 6.41 -14.85
N CYS A 30 -5.99 7.69 -14.44
CA CYS A 30 -7.23 8.38 -14.11
C CYS A 30 -8.21 8.42 -15.30
N GLY A 31 -7.73 8.77 -16.50
CA GLY A 31 -8.57 8.86 -17.69
C GLY A 31 -9.14 7.53 -18.17
N LEU A 32 -8.50 6.41 -17.83
CA LEU A 32 -8.97 5.05 -18.14
C LEU A 32 -9.66 4.37 -16.94
N GLY A 33 -9.91 5.09 -15.85
CA GLY A 33 -10.53 4.54 -14.63
C GLY A 33 -9.69 3.47 -13.94
N ARG A 34 -8.37 3.46 -14.16
CA ARG A 34 -7.45 2.55 -13.48
C ARG A 34 -7.07 3.10 -12.10
N PRO A 35 -7.01 2.26 -11.06
CA PRO A 35 -6.63 2.70 -9.72
C PRO A 35 -5.20 3.25 -9.71
N THR A 36 -5.02 4.38 -9.02
CA THR A 36 -3.71 4.97 -8.72
C THR A 36 -3.42 4.74 -7.24
N ARG A 37 -2.41 3.93 -6.93
CA ARG A 37 -2.07 3.58 -5.54
C ARG A 37 -0.96 4.48 -5.02
N SER A 38 -1.07 4.95 -3.78
CA SER A 38 0.01 5.74 -3.17
C SER A 38 1.26 4.88 -2.92
N LYS A 39 2.45 5.44 -3.17
CA LYS A 39 3.74 4.88 -2.74
C LYS A 39 3.75 4.59 -1.24
N MET A 40 3.12 5.47 -0.46
CA MET A 40 3.03 5.31 1.00
C MET A 40 2.20 4.07 1.36
N GLU A 41 1.05 3.87 0.72
CA GLU A 41 0.22 2.66 0.91
C GLU A 41 0.99 1.40 0.53
N ALA A 42 1.67 1.40 -0.62
CA ALA A 42 2.48 0.27 -1.05
C ALA A 42 3.60 -0.07 -0.05
N HIS A 43 4.28 0.96 0.46
CA HIS A 43 5.31 0.81 1.49
C HIS A 43 4.75 0.23 2.80
N ILE A 44 3.63 0.78 3.29
CA ILE A 44 2.97 0.29 4.53
C ILE A 44 2.54 -1.17 4.37
N VAL A 45 1.93 -1.54 3.25
CA VAL A 45 1.52 -2.93 3.03
C VAL A 45 2.72 -3.88 2.97
N ASN A 46 3.85 -3.45 2.40
CA ASN A 46 5.05 -4.27 2.38
C ASN A 46 5.63 -4.50 3.78
N GLU A 47 5.64 -3.48 4.65
CA GLU A 47 6.10 -3.65 6.03
C GLU A 47 5.15 -4.53 6.84
N LEU A 48 3.83 -4.40 6.66
CA LEU A 48 2.85 -5.29 7.30
C LEU A 48 3.04 -6.76 6.87
N ARG A 49 3.33 -7.01 5.58
CA ARG A 49 3.66 -8.36 5.09
C ARG A 49 4.94 -8.89 5.71
N ARG A 50 5.97 -8.04 5.85
CA ARG A 50 7.23 -8.40 6.50
C ARG A 50 6.99 -8.80 7.96
N LEU A 51 6.19 -8.03 8.70
CA LEU A 51 5.81 -8.36 10.08
C LEU A 51 5.06 -9.70 10.16
N GLY A 52 4.13 -9.98 9.24
CA GLY A 52 3.45 -11.27 9.17
C GLY A 52 4.42 -12.44 8.92
N GLY A 53 5.42 -12.24 8.07
CA GLY A 53 6.48 -13.23 7.84
C GLY A 53 7.31 -13.52 9.09
N LEU A 54 7.70 -12.47 9.82
CA LEU A 54 8.45 -12.58 11.08
C LEU A 54 7.62 -13.28 12.18
N GLN A 55 6.35 -12.92 12.31
CA GLN A 55 5.40 -13.56 13.21
C GLN A 55 5.28 -15.06 12.93
N LYS A 56 5.16 -15.46 11.65
CA LYS A 56 5.09 -16.87 11.23
C LYS A 56 6.38 -17.62 11.58
N HIS A 57 7.53 -16.97 11.38
CA HIS A 57 8.83 -17.55 11.70
C HIS A 57 8.92 -17.87 13.20
N LEU A 58 8.60 -16.91 14.08
CA LEU A 58 8.59 -17.10 15.53
C LEU A 58 7.63 -18.21 15.98
N PHE A 59 6.43 -18.29 15.38
CA PHE A 59 5.50 -19.39 15.66
C PHE A 59 6.09 -20.77 15.34
N THR A 60 6.83 -20.86 14.23
CA THR A 60 7.48 -22.10 13.79
C THR A 60 8.64 -22.47 14.71
N GLU A 61 9.47 -21.50 15.08
CA GLU A 61 10.58 -21.69 16.02
C GLU A 61 10.10 -22.10 17.41
N GLY A 62 8.97 -21.54 17.87
CA GLY A 62 8.35 -21.88 19.14
C GLY A 62 7.59 -23.21 19.14
N GLY A 63 7.63 -24.00 18.07
CA GLY A 63 6.93 -25.30 18.00
C GLY A 63 5.41 -25.18 18.15
N GLY A 64 4.82 -24.05 17.79
CA GLY A 64 3.39 -23.80 17.90
C GLY A 64 2.89 -23.39 19.29
N VAL A 65 3.79 -23.12 20.24
CA VAL A 65 3.45 -22.48 21.52
C VAL A 65 2.83 -21.10 21.26
N LEU A 66 1.83 -20.71 22.07
CA LEU A 66 1.05 -19.47 21.91
C LEU A 66 0.31 -19.36 20.56
N SER A 67 -0.15 -20.49 20.01
CA SER A 67 -0.83 -20.54 18.70
C SER A 67 -2.02 -19.58 18.58
N LYS A 68 -2.76 -19.34 19.67
CA LYS A 68 -3.91 -18.42 19.68
C LYS A 68 -3.47 -16.96 19.59
N GLU A 69 -2.43 -16.59 20.32
CA GLU A 69 -1.86 -15.24 20.37
C GLU A 69 -1.21 -14.90 19.02
N PHE A 70 -0.44 -15.85 18.47
CA PHE A 70 0.12 -15.73 17.13
C PHE A 70 -0.98 -15.56 16.07
N ALA A 71 -2.06 -16.35 16.14
CA ALA A 71 -3.20 -16.20 15.24
C ALA A 71 -3.87 -14.83 15.37
N ALA A 72 -4.05 -14.31 16.60
CA ALA A 72 -4.62 -12.99 16.83
C ALA A 72 -3.78 -11.87 16.18
N VAL A 73 -2.45 -11.91 16.32
CA VAL A 73 -1.56 -10.95 15.66
C VAL A 73 -1.69 -11.02 14.13
N LEU A 74 -1.77 -12.23 13.56
CA LEU A 74 -1.92 -12.40 12.12
C LEU A 74 -3.26 -11.85 11.61
N VAL A 75 -4.33 -12.00 12.39
CA VAL A 75 -5.65 -11.41 12.08
C VAL A 75 -5.56 -9.88 12.05
N GLU A 76 -4.88 -9.26 13.03
CA GLU A 76 -4.71 -7.80 13.07
C GLU A 76 -3.85 -7.27 11.91
N ILE A 77 -2.78 -7.98 11.54
CA ILE A 77 -1.96 -7.62 10.37
C ILE A 77 -2.79 -7.70 9.09
N ARG A 78 -3.60 -8.74 8.92
CA ARG A 78 -4.51 -8.87 7.77
C ARG A 78 -5.53 -7.74 7.73
N ALA A 79 -6.13 -7.40 8.88
CA ALA A 79 -7.09 -6.32 8.99
C ALA A 79 -6.45 -4.96 8.66
N ALA A 80 -5.22 -4.72 9.10
CA ALA A 80 -4.46 -3.51 8.75
C ALA A 80 -4.17 -3.42 7.25
N ILE A 81 -3.77 -4.52 6.59
CA ILE A 81 -3.54 -4.54 5.15
C ILE A 81 -4.83 -4.23 4.37
N ALA A 82 -5.97 -4.76 4.82
CA ALA A 82 -7.26 -4.47 4.19
C ALA A 82 -7.60 -2.97 4.25
N ARG A 83 -7.44 -2.33 5.41
CA ARG A 83 -7.68 -0.88 5.59
C ARG A 83 -6.77 0.03 4.76
N VAL A 84 -5.57 -0.44 4.38
CA VAL A 84 -4.61 0.32 3.54
C VAL A 84 -4.83 0.03 2.04
N GLY A 85 -5.60 -1.01 1.71
CA GLY A 85 -5.94 -1.37 0.34
C GLY A 85 -7.32 -0.89 -0.14
N GLU A 86 -8.14 -0.37 0.77
CA GLU A 86 -9.38 0.39 0.51
C GLU A 86 -9.05 1.84 0.12
#